data_AF-A0A2T6G7F9-F1
#
_entry.id   AF-A0A2T6G7F9-F1
#
_cell.length_a   1.000
_cell.length_b   1.000
_cell.length_c   1.000
_cell.angle_alpha   90.00
_cell.angle_beta   90.00
_cell.angle_gamma   90.00
#
_symmetry.space_group_name_H-M   'P 1'
#
loop_
_entity.id
_entity.type
_entity.pdbx_description
1 polymer ?
#
loop_
_entity_poly.entity_id
_entity_poly.type
_entity_poly.pdbx_seq_one_letter_code
_entity_poly.pdbx_strand_id
1 'polypeptide(L)'
;MAELTSFKININKHLDLLVQAGEISEDDREAFHEENVLMWEALFNEAHITSEEPDDAMDILEKERTLRLNARKCLSAVRKSKLTLDKDELELSLRHGEFYWLSDQPRIGWKFDWKDKYLK
;
A
#
# COMPACT_ATOMS: atom_id res chain seq x y z
N MET A 1 -10.90 13.73 -0.04
CA MET A 1 -11.05 12.95 1.21
C MET A 1 -12.21 11.96 1.10
N ALA A 2 -13.42 12.39 0.73
CA ALA A 2 -14.58 11.48 0.57
C ALA A 2 -14.37 10.35 -0.46
N GLU A 3 -13.74 10.61 -1.60
CA GLU A 3 -13.50 9.59 -2.64
C GLU A 3 -12.56 8.46 -2.18
N LEU A 4 -11.56 8.78 -1.36
CA LEU A 4 -10.61 7.79 -0.84
C LEU A 4 -11.30 6.82 0.13
N THR A 5 -12.21 7.33 0.97
CA THR A 5 -13.03 6.49 1.85
C THR A 5 -13.96 5.59 1.04
N SER A 6 -14.52 6.09 -0.06
CA SER A 6 -15.36 5.28 -0.97
C SER A 6 -14.56 4.14 -1.63
N PHE A 7 -13.34 4.39 -2.10
CA PHE A 7 -12.51 3.35 -2.71
C PHE A 7 -12.17 2.20 -1.74
N LYS A 8 -11.87 2.52 -0.48
CA LYS A 8 -11.61 1.51 0.58
C LYS A 8 -12.84 0.65 0.89
N ILE A 9 -14.00 1.29 0.96
CA ILE A 9 -15.28 0.59 1.19
C ILE A 9 -15.60 -0.30 -0.01
N ASN A 10 -15.33 0.17 -1.22
CA ASN A 10 -15.62 -0.56 -2.45
C ASN A 10 -14.78 -1.84 -2.58
N ILE A 11 -13.49 -1.82 -2.25
CA ILE A 11 -12.65 -3.04 -2.32
C ILE A 11 -13.12 -4.10 -1.33
N ASN A 12 -13.40 -3.74 -0.07
CA ASN A 12 -13.86 -4.73 0.92
C ASN A 12 -15.23 -5.29 0.55
N LYS A 13 -16.18 -4.44 0.13
CA LYS A 13 -17.47 -4.93 -0.33
C LYS A 13 -17.35 -5.87 -1.53
N HIS A 14 -16.42 -5.59 -2.44
CA HIS A 14 -16.19 -6.46 -3.59
C HIS A 14 -15.64 -7.82 -3.15
N LEU A 15 -14.63 -7.84 -2.27
CA LEU A 15 -14.09 -9.08 -1.70
C LEU A 15 -15.15 -9.85 -0.90
N ASP A 16 -15.94 -9.18 -0.06
CA ASP A 16 -17.03 -9.79 0.72
C ASP A 16 -18.08 -10.44 -0.20
N LEU A 17 -18.40 -9.81 -1.34
CA LEU A 17 -19.32 -10.36 -2.33
C LEU A 17 -18.78 -11.63 -2.97
N LEU A 18 -17.49 -11.66 -3.32
CA LEU A 18 -16.84 -12.83 -3.92
C LEU A 18 -16.79 -14.00 -2.93
N VAL A 19 -16.51 -13.72 -1.65
CA VAL A 19 -16.57 -14.73 -0.59
C VAL A 19 -18.00 -15.26 -0.42
N GLN A 20 -19.00 -14.38 -0.35
CA GLN A 20 -20.40 -14.79 -0.20
C GLN A 20 -20.92 -15.57 -1.42
N ALA A 21 -20.41 -15.27 -2.62
CA ALA A 21 -20.72 -16.01 -3.84
C ALA A 21 -20.00 -17.37 -3.93
N GLY A 22 -19.02 -17.61 -3.06
CA GLY A 22 -18.17 -18.81 -3.09
C GLY A 22 -17.17 -18.83 -4.24
N GLU A 23 -16.90 -17.67 -4.84
CA GLU A 23 -15.90 -17.52 -5.91
C GLU A 23 -14.48 -17.55 -5.34
N ILE A 24 -14.29 -16.99 -4.14
CA ILE A 24 -13.05 -17.05 -3.38
C ILE A 24 -13.34 -17.49 -1.93
N SER A 25 -12.37 -18.11 -1.27
CA SER A 25 -12.43 -18.36 0.17
C SER A 25 -11.94 -17.16 0.99
N GLU A 26 -12.20 -17.17 2.31
CA GLU A 26 -11.57 -16.19 3.21
C GLU A 26 -10.04 -16.33 3.23
N ASP A 27 -9.51 -17.54 3.00
CA ASP A 27 -8.07 -17.76 2.89
C ASP A 27 -7.51 -17.10 1.61
N ASP A 28 -8.24 -17.16 0.50
CA ASP A 28 -7.86 -16.49 -0.76
C ASP A 28 -7.89 -14.97 -0.62
N ARG A 29 -8.87 -14.44 0.13
CA ARG A 29 -8.94 -13.02 0.48
C ARG A 29 -7.70 -12.60 1.28
N GLU A 30 -7.34 -13.34 2.32
CA GLU A 30 -6.16 -13.00 3.11
C GLU A 30 -4.87 -13.14 2.29
N ALA A 31 -4.75 -14.19 1.47
CA ALA A 31 -3.62 -14.37 0.57
C ALA A 31 -3.48 -13.18 -0.41
N PHE A 32 -4.59 -12.66 -0.94
CA PHE A 32 -4.59 -11.46 -1.78
C PHE A 32 -4.05 -10.23 -1.01
N HIS A 33 -4.48 -10.03 0.24
CA HIS A 33 -3.97 -8.95 1.07
C HIS A 33 -2.46 -9.11 1.35
N GLU A 34 -2.00 -10.32 1.66
CA GLU A 34 -0.59 -10.64 1.91
C GLU A 34 0.28 -10.40 0.66
N GLU A 35 -0.18 -10.82 -0.52
CA GLU A 35 0.52 -10.58 -1.77
C GLU A 35 0.69 -9.08 -2.05
N ASN A 36 -0.35 -8.28 -1.80
CA ASN A 36 -0.29 -6.83 -1.94
C ASN A 36 0.65 -6.17 -0.92
N VAL A 37 0.74 -6.71 0.30
CA VAL A 37 1.74 -6.27 1.30
C VAL A 37 3.14 -6.56 0.80
N LEU A 38 3.42 -7.76 0.27
CA LEU A 38 4.74 -8.11 -0.28
C LEU A 38 5.11 -7.23 -1.48
N MET A 39 4.14 -6.97 -2.36
CA MET A 39 4.34 -6.05 -3.48
C MET A 39 4.65 -4.64 -3.00
N TRP A 40 3.91 -4.14 -2.01
CA TRP A 40 4.20 -2.85 -1.38
C TRP A 40 5.59 -2.84 -0.75
N GLU A 41 6.01 -3.90 -0.04
CA GLU A 41 7.31 -3.98 0.62
C GLU A 41 8.47 -3.85 -0.37
N ALA A 42 8.38 -4.55 -1.51
CA ALA A 42 9.36 -4.41 -2.58
C ALA A 42 9.47 -2.96 -3.10
N LEU A 43 8.32 -2.32 -3.36
CA LEU A 43 8.26 -0.93 -3.83
C LEU A 43 8.69 0.08 -2.77
N PHE A 44 8.40 -0.20 -1.50
CA PHE A 44 8.79 0.61 -0.37
C PHE A 44 10.31 0.60 -0.21
N ASN A 45 10.91 -0.58 -0.21
CA ASN A 45 12.36 -0.75 -0.13
C ASN A 45 13.03 -0.01 -1.29
N GLU A 46 12.57 -0.22 -2.53
CA GLU A 46 13.10 0.49 -3.72
C GLU A 46 13.01 2.02 -3.57
N ALA A 47 11.86 2.53 -3.12
CA ALA A 47 11.65 3.95 -2.94
C ALA A 47 12.51 4.55 -1.81
N HIS A 48 12.86 3.74 -0.80
CA HIS A 48 13.55 4.18 0.42
C HIS A 48 15.02 3.75 0.51
N ILE A 49 15.63 3.22 -0.55
CA ILE A 49 17.08 2.93 -0.61
C ILE A 49 17.93 4.11 -0.09
N THR A 50 17.61 5.34 -0.51
CA THR A 50 18.36 6.54 -0.08
C THR A 50 17.93 7.08 1.29
N SER A 51 16.93 6.48 1.93
CA SER A 51 16.49 6.79 3.29
C SER A 51 17.21 5.94 4.34
N GLU A 52 17.68 4.74 3.97
CA GLU A 52 18.45 3.85 4.85
C GLU A 52 19.88 4.36 5.07
N GLU A 53 20.51 4.86 4.00
CA GLU A 53 21.86 5.42 4.04
C GLU A 53 21.82 6.91 3.61
N PRO A 54 21.33 7.80 4.48
CA PRO A 54 21.32 9.22 4.17
C PRO A 54 22.76 9.75 4.11
N ASP A 55 23.07 10.57 3.11
CA ASP A 55 24.35 11.28 3.03
C ASP A 55 24.56 12.13 4.29
N ASP A 56 25.66 11.90 5.00
CA ASP A 56 26.00 12.62 6.23
C ASP A 56 26.29 14.11 5.97
N ALA A 57 26.63 14.48 4.73
CA ALA A 57 26.79 15.88 4.32
C ALA A 57 25.45 16.62 4.15
N MET A 58 24.34 15.88 4.09
CA MET A 58 23.00 16.43 3.87
C MET A 58 22.46 17.07 5.16
N ASP A 59 21.97 18.30 5.07
CA ASP A 59 21.37 18.97 6.23
C ASP A 59 20.01 18.35 6.63
N ILE A 60 19.51 18.71 7.81
CA ILE A 60 18.25 18.16 8.36
C ILE A 60 17.07 18.41 7.41
N LEU A 61 17.03 19.57 6.77
CA LEU A 61 15.92 20.01 5.93
C LEU A 61 15.92 19.24 4.60
N GLU A 62 17.10 18.98 4.06
CA GLU A 62 17.31 18.18 2.86
C GLU A 62 17.04 16.69 3.13
N LYS A 63 17.45 16.16 4.29
CA LYS A 63 17.07 14.82 4.78
C LYS A 63 15.54 14.66 4.84
N GLU A 64 14.83 15.59 5.47
CA GLU A 64 13.37 15.55 5.51
C GLU A 64 12.72 15.60 4.12
N ARG A 65 13.27 16.43 3.22
CA ARG A 65 12.78 16.56 1.85
C ARG A 65 12.93 15.23 1.09
N THR A 66 14.06 14.57 1.24
CA THR A 66 14.33 13.25 0.64
C THR A 66 13.36 12.20 1.16
N LEU A 67 13.14 12.12 2.48
CA LEU A 67 12.16 11.20 3.06
C LEU A 67 10.74 11.42 2.51
N ARG A 68 10.30 12.68 2.41
CA ARG A 68 8.98 13.02 1.82
C ARG A 68 8.91 12.68 0.34
N LEU A 69 9.98 12.88 -0.42
CA LEU A 69 10.04 12.55 -1.83
C LEU A 69 9.93 11.03 -2.03
N ASN A 70 10.68 10.26 -1.26
CA ASN A 70 10.67 8.80 -1.32
C ASN A 70 9.30 8.22 -0.95
N ALA A 71 8.64 8.76 0.09
CA ALA A 71 7.27 8.41 0.42
C ALA A 71 6.29 8.63 -0.75
N ARG A 72 6.43 9.75 -1.46
CA ARG A 72 5.62 10.06 -2.66
C ARG A 72 5.93 9.12 -3.83
N LYS A 73 7.19 8.71 -3.99
CA LYS A 73 7.60 7.73 -5.01
C LYS A 73 6.96 6.38 -4.73
N CYS A 74 7.05 5.88 -3.49
CA CYS A 74 6.39 4.65 -3.06
C CYS A 74 4.88 4.69 -3.37
N LEU A 75 4.18 5.73 -2.93
CA LEU A 75 2.75 5.91 -3.23
C LEU A 75 2.46 5.94 -4.74
N SER A 76 3.31 6.61 -5.51
CA SER A 76 3.12 6.67 -6.96
C SER A 76 3.36 5.33 -7.64
N ALA A 77 4.32 4.53 -7.17
CA ALA A 77 4.62 3.22 -7.71
C ALA A 77 3.47 2.24 -7.44
N VAL A 78 2.97 2.23 -6.20
CA VAL A 78 1.81 1.44 -5.79
C VAL A 78 0.58 1.77 -6.64
N ARG A 79 0.27 3.06 -6.87
CA ARG A 79 -0.86 3.48 -7.71
C ARG A 79 -0.76 3.03 -9.18
N LYS A 80 0.43 2.75 -9.67
CA LYS A 80 0.68 2.25 -11.04
C LYS A 80 0.63 0.72 -11.11
N SER A 81 0.70 0.04 -9.97
CA SER A 81 0.82 -1.41 -9.89
C SER A 81 -0.52 -2.08 -10.17
N LYS A 82 -0.49 -3.12 -11.00
CA LYS A 82 -1.67 -3.93 -11.36
C LYS A 82 -1.96 -4.94 -10.26
N LEU A 83 -3.22 -4.99 -9.83
CA LEU A 83 -3.68 -6.04 -8.93
C LEU A 83 -4.59 -6.97 -9.70
N THR A 84 -4.37 -8.26 -9.51
CA THR A 84 -5.15 -9.32 -10.10
C THR A 84 -5.73 -10.18 -8.98
N LEU A 85 -7.00 -10.55 -9.11
CA LEU A 85 -7.68 -11.46 -8.19
C LEU A 85 -8.31 -12.57 -9.03
N ASP A 86 -7.98 -13.83 -8.74
CA ASP A 86 -8.41 -15.03 -9.48
C ASP A 86 -8.46 -14.86 -11.02
N LYS A 87 -7.40 -14.23 -11.57
CA LYS A 87 -7.15 -13.95 -13.02
C LYS A 87 -7.82 -12.69 -13.59
N ASP A 88 -8.69 -12.02 -12.85
CA ASP A 88 -9.27 -10.75 -13.27
C ASP A 88 -8.43 -9.55 -12.77
N GLU A 89 -8.14 -8.60 -13.66
CA GLU A 89 -7.47 -7.35 -13.29
C GLU A 89 -8.50 -6.44 -12.62
N LEU A 90 -8.24 -6.06 -11.36
CA LEU A 90 -9.12 -5.16 -10.62
C LEU A 90 -9.18 -3.78 -11.28
N GLU A 91 -10.34 -3.14 -11.20
CA GLU A 91 -10.49 -1.75 -11.64
C GLU A 91 -9.60 -0.80 -10.84
N LEU A 92 -9.20 0.32 -11.45
CA LEU A 92 -8.29 1.30 -10.85
C LEU A 92 -8.77 1.79 -9.47
N SER A 93 -10.09 1.97 -9.30
CA SER A 93 -10.74 2.40 -8.07
C SER A 93 -10.54 1.40 -6.93
N LEU A 94 -10.71 0.11 -7.21
CA LEU A 94 -10.54 -1.00 -6.26
C LEU A 94 -9.07 -1.18 -5.89
N ARG A 95 -8.19 -1.12 -6.90
CA ARG A 95 -6.73 -1.21 -6.73
C ARG A 95 -6.19 -0.14 -5.80
N HIS A 96 -6.65 1.09 -5.95
CA HIS A 96 -6.23 2.18 -5.07
C HIS A 96 -6.81 1.98 -3.67
N GLY A 97 -8.04 1.48 -3.55
CA GLY A 97 -8.69 1.19 -2.28
C GLY A 97 -7.91 0.23 -1.39
N GLU A 98 -7.32 -0.81 -1.98
CA GLU A 98 -6.59 -1.87 -1.27
C GLU A 98 -5.45 -1.33 -0.41
N PHE A 99 -4.51 -0.60 -1.01
CA PHE A 99 -3.36 -0.08 -0.26
C PHE A 99 -3.74 0.95 0.80
N TYR A 100 -4.81 1.73 0.58
CA TYR A 100 -5.29 2.62 1.64
C TYR A 100 -6.01 1.88 2.77
N TRP A 101 -6.58 0.71 2.49
CA TRP A 101 -7.15 -0.16 3.52
C TRP A 101 -6.03 -0.82 4.34
N LEU A 102 -5.02 -1.38 3.67
CA LEU A 102 -3.83 -1.94 4.34
C LEU A 102 -3.12 -0.90 5.22
N SER A 103 -3.04 0.35 4.75
CA SER A 103 -2.45 1.45 5.52
C SER A 103 -3.29 1.87 6.73
N ASP A 104 -4.61 1.65 6.71
CA ASP A 104 -5.49 1.91 7.86
C ASP A 104 -5.44 0.76 8.88
N GLN A 105 -5.06 -0.46 8.46
CA GLN A 105 -4.89 -1.67 9.29
C GLN A 105 -3.48 -1.80 9.88
N PRO A 106 -2.77 -0.69 10.10
CA PRO A 106 -1.31 -0.60 10.19
C PRO A 106 -0.46 -1.72 9.54
N ARG A 107 -0.88 -2.30 8.40
CA ARG A 107 -0.12 -3.37 7.72
C ARG A 107 1.00 -2.79 6.86
N ILE A 108 0.80 -1.57 6.35
CA ILE A 108 1.77 -0.85 5.53
C ILE A 108 1.85 0.62 5.93
N GLY A 109 2.89 1.32 5.45
CA GLY A 109 3.00 2.76 5.59
C GLY A 109 3.76 3.41 4.43
N TRP A 110 3.75 4.75 4.41
CA TRP A 110 4.32 5.50 3.29
C TRP A 110 5.65 6.17 3.63
N LYS A 111 5.89 6.44 4.92
CA LYS A 111 7.14 7.04 5.38
C LYS A 111 8.09 5.97 5.85
N PHE A 112 9.40 6.23 5.79
CA PHE A 112 10.42 5.30 6.24
C PHE A 112 10.20 4.82 7.69
N ASP A 113 9.88 5.75 8.58
CA ASP A 113 9.64 5.58 10.03
C ASP A 113 8.20 5.19 10.39
N TRP A 114 7.41 4.68 9.44
CA TRP A 114 6.00 4.42 9.69
C TRP A 114 5.76 3.37 10.79
N LYS A 115 6.64 2.37 10.90
CA LYS A 115 6.55 1.32 11.91
C LYS A 115 6.62 1.91 13.32
N ASP A 116 7.61 2.76 13.59
CA ASP A 116 7.80 3.41 14.89
C ASP A 116 6.59 4.25 15.33
N LYS A 117 5.82 4.75 14.35
CA LYS A 117 4.68 5.61 14.60
C LYS A 117 3.36 4.85 14.78
N TYR A 118 3.19 3.71 14.09
CA TYR A 118 1.90 3.04 13.95
C TYR A 118 1.87 1.58 14.42
N LEU A 119 3.02 0.92 14.54
CA LEU A 119 3.19 -0.40 15.16
C LEU A 119 3.75 -0.19 16.57
N LYS A 120 2.87 -0.14 17.58
CA LYS A 120 3.23 -0.12 19.00
C LYS A 120 2.94 -1.46 19.65
#